data_AF-A0A0F9H509-F1
#
_entry.id   AF-A0A0F9H509-F1
#
_cell.length_a   1.000
_cell.length_b   1.000
_cell.length_c   1.000
_cell.angle_alpha   90.00
_cell.angle_beta   90.00
_cell.angle_gamma   90.00
#
_symmetry.space_group_name_H-M   'P 1'
#
loop_
_entity.id
_entity.type
_entity.pdbx_description
1 polymer ?
#
loop_
_entity_poly.entity_id
_entity_poly.type
_entity_poly.pdbx_seq_one_letter_code
_entity_poly.pdbx_strand_id
1 'polypeptide(L)'
;LKISRGIKMAEQHTEAFNTMAEGSKQRFFKDLVKVFLLHQVFFNFDLNNNRYNVSDVIFLDKNKFVSKNVFFNSIRKVFGCSEYSIFELQDFCSGEFDIGDLKLIP
;
A
#
# COMPACT_ATOMS: atom_id res chain seq x y z
N LEU A 1 -15.73 12.10 4.66
CA LEU A 1 -14.80 12.47 3.55
C LEU A 1 -13.90 11.28 3.27
N LYS A 2 -13.74 10.86 2.01
CA LYS A 2 -12.83 9.79 1.63
C LYS A 2 -11.59 10.39 0.96
N ILE A 3 -10.42 10.00 1.42
CA ILE A 3 -9.15 10.30 0.78
C ILE A 3 -8.63 8.99 0.21
N SER A 4 -8.28 8.95 -1.06
CA SER A 4 -7.88 7.70 -1.71
C SER A 4 -6.87 7.92 -2.81
N ARG A 5 -5.98 6.94 -2.98
CA ARG A 5 -5.07 6.86 -4.11
C ARG A 5 -5.15 5.48 -4.74
N GLY A 6 -5.50 5.47 -6.02
CA GLY A 6 -5.36 4.31 -6.88
C GLY A 6 -3.93 4.21 -7.40
N ILE A 7 -3.37 3.02 -7.36
CA ILE A 7 -2.02 2.69 -7.81
C ILE A 7 -2.18 1.64 -8.91
N LYS A 8 -1.61 1.94 -10.07
CA LYS A 8 -1.51 1.00 -11.19
C LYS A 8 -0.04 0.63 -11.32
N MET A 9 0.25 -0.66 -11.35
CA MET A 9 1.61 -1.13 -11.58
C MET A 9 2.06 -0.71 -12.98
N ALA A 10 3.30 -0.23 -13.09
CA ALA A 10 3.92 0.01 -14.38
C ALA A 10 4.02 -1.32 -15.16
N GLU A 11 4.09 -1.23 -16.49
CA GLU A 11 4.17 -2.42 -17.35
C GLU A 11 5.38 -3.29 -17.00
N GLN A 12 6.56 -2.68 -16.85
CA GLN A 12 7.78 -3.37 -16.41
C GLN A 12 7.62 -4.11 -15.08
N HIS A 13 6.92 -3.53 -14.10
CA HIS A 13 6.68 -4.18 -12.81
C HIS A 13 5.66 -5.30 -12.96
N THR A 14 4.66 -5.13 -13.82
CA THR A 14 3.65 -6.15 -14.11
C THR A 14 4.28 -7.38 -14.75
N GLU A 15 5.16 -7.18 -15.74
CA GLU A 15 5.89 -8.25 -16.39
C GLU A 15 6.76 -9.01 -15.39
N ALA A 16 7.62 -8.30 -14.65
CA ALA A 16 8.48 -8.89 -13.63
C ALA A 16 7.65 -9.63 -12.57
N PHE A 17 6.62 -8.99 -12.03
CA PHE A 17 5.73 -9.59 -11.03
C PHE A 17 5.08 -10.87 -11.55
N ASN A 18 4.61 -10.89 -12.80
CA ASN A 18 3.94 -12.05 -13.39
C ASN A 18 4.86 -13.27 -13.54
N THR A 19 6.17 -13.07 -13.73
CA THR A 19 7.15 -14.17 -13.78
C THR A 19 7.43 -14.81 -12.42
N MET A 20 7.07 -14.15 -11.31
CA MET A 20 7.30 -14.66 -9.97
C MET A 20 6.42 -15.86 -9.63
N ALA A 21 6.92 -16.75 -8.77
CA ALA A 21 6.15 -17.85 -8.21
C ALA A 21 4.93 -17.33 -7.42
N GLU A 22 3.81 -18.03 -7.52
CA GLU A 22 2.54 -17.64 -6.90
C GLU A 22 2.65 -17.45 -5.37
N GLY A 23 3.42 -18.31 -4.70
CA GLY A 23 3.68 -18.17 -3.25
C GLY A 23 4.41 -16.87 -2.88
N SER A 24 5.32 -16.40 -3.73
CA SER A 24 6.05 -15.14 -3.54
C SER A 24 5.12 -13.93 -3.72
N LYS A 25 4.28 -13.97 -4.76
CA LYS A 25 3.24 -12.95 -5.01
C LYS A 25 2.29 -12.81 -3.83
N GLN A 26 1.82 -13.93 -3.29
CA GLN A 26 0.93 -13.95 -2.13
C GLN A 26 1.61 -13.40 -0.88
N ARG A 27 2.88 -13.75 -0.65
CA ARG A 27 3.65 -13.21 0.47
C ARG A 27 3.81 -11.70 0.38
N PHE A 28 4.19 -11.18 -0.79
CA PHE A 28 4.29 -9.75 -1.05
C PHE A 28 3.00 -9.00 -0.67
N PHE A 29 1.86 -9.42 -1.18
CA PHE A 29 0.59 -8.76 -0.84
C PHE A 29 0.19 -8.93 0.62
N LYS A 30 0.51 -10.06 1.26
CA LYS A 30 0.28 -10.26 2.69
C LYS A 30 1.09 -9.27 3.52
N ASP A 31 2.32 -8.96 3.11
CA ASP A 31 3.17 -8.00 3.82
C ASP A 31 2.66 -6.57 3.64
N LEU A 32 2.23 -6.18 2.43
CA LEU A 32 1.52 -4.92 2.22
C LEU A 32 0.25 -4.79 3.08
N VAL A 33 -0.55 -5.86 3.18
CA VAL A 33 -1.74 -5.89 4.04
C VAL A 33 -1.39 -5.59 5.49
N LYS A 34 -0.33 -6.21 6.03
CA LYS A 34 0.11 -5.96 7.41
C LYS A 34 0.45 -4.48 7.61
N VAL A 35 1.21 -3.89 6.70
CA VAL A 35 1.61 -2.48 6.80
C VAL A 35 0.40 -1.55 6.72
N PHE A 36 -0.54 -1.82 5.80
CA PHE A 36 -1.77 -1.02 5.67
C PHE A 36 -2.67 -1.11 6.91
N LEU A 37 -2.76 -2.29 7.53
CA LEU A 37 -3.49 -2.46 8.79
C LEU A 37 -2.82 -1.70 9.94
N LEU A 38 -1.49 -1.77 10.07
CA LEU A 38 -0.74 -1.03 11.09
C LEU A 38 -0.95 0.48 10.97
N HIS A 39 -1.05 0.99 9.74
CA HIS A 39 -1.30 2.40 9.47
C HIS A 39 -2.78 2.78 9.49
N GLN A 40 -3.69 1.82 9.73
CA GLN A 40 -5.14 2.08 9.78
C GLN A 40 -5.65 2.74 8.49
N VAL A 41 -5.30 2.17 7.34
CA VAL A 41 -5.86 2.53 6.03
C VAL A 41 -6.69 1.38 5.47
N PHE A 42 -7.74 1.72 4.73
CA PHE A 42 -8.49 0.79 3.92
C PHE A 42 -7.74 0.51 2.63
N PHE A 43 -7.81 -0.74 2.15
CA PHE A 43 -7.16 -1.16 0.92
C PHE A 43 -8.08 -2.05 0.09
N ASN A 44 -7.84 -2.07 -1.22
CA ASN A 44 -8.48 -3.00 -2.15
C ASN A 44 -7.48 -3.40 -3.23
N PHE A 45 -7.23 -4.71 -3.39
CA PHE A 45 -6.35 -5.24 -4.42
C PHE A 45 -7.18 -5.82 -5.56
N ASP A 46 -6.90 -5.38 -6.78
CA ASP A 46 -7.44 -5.93 -8.01
C ASP A 46 -6.27 -6.50 -8.83
N LEU A 47 -5.88 -7.71 -8.43
CA LEU A 47 -4.72 -8.42 -8.95
C LEU A 47 -4.90 -8.79 -10.42
N ASN A 48 -6.15 -9.02 -10.85
CA ASN A 48 -6.47 -9.29 -12.25
C ASN A 48 -6.13 -8.10 -13.16
N ASN A 49 -6.12 -6.87 -12.60
CA ASN A 49 -5.82 -5.65 -13.32
C ASN A 49 -4.53 -4.96 -12.85
N ASN A 50 -3.69 -5.65 -12.07
CA ASN A 50 -2.42 -5.13 -11.52
C ASN A 50 -2.57 -3.73 -10.90
N ARG A 51 -3.66 -3.54 -10.16
CA ARG A 51 -3.99 -2.27 -9.53
C ARG A 51 -4.46 -2.49 -8.11
N TYR A 52 -4.23 -1.49 -7.27
CA TYR A 52 -4.76 -1.49 -5.93
C TYR A 52 -5.06 -0.06 -5.48
N ASN A 53 -5.88 0.08 -4.45
CA ASN A 53 -6.25 1.37 -3.91
C ASN A 53 -6.00 1.39 -2.41
N VAL A 54 -5.41 2.48 -1.94
CA VAL A 54 -5.27 2.80 -0.51
C VAL A 54 -6.18 3.97 -0.20
N SER A 55 -6.87 3.95 0.94
CA SER A 55 -7.79 5.02 1.31
C SER A 55 -7.97 5.16 2.81
N ASP A 56 -8.41 6.34 3.22
CA ASP A 56 -8.80 6.66 4.58
C ASP A 56 -10.15 7.40 4.57
N VAL A 57 -10.90 7.27 5.67
CA VAL A 57 -12.22 7.87 5.80
C VAL A 57 -12.25 8.74 7.04
N ILE A 58 -12.48 10.02 6.84
CA ILE A 58 -12.71 10.99 7.92
C ILE A 58 -14.22 11.11 8.10
N PHE A 59 -14.72 10.75 9.27
CA PHE A 59 -16.09 11.02 9.67
C PHE A 59 -16.22 12.47 10.12
N LEU A 60 -17.28 13.14 9.64
CA LEU A 60 -17.56 14.51 10.02
C LEU A 60 -18.06 14.55 11.47
N ASP A 61 -17.66 15.58 12.21
CA ASP A 61 -18.24 15.86 13.53
C ASP A 61 -19.70 16.34 13.40
N LYS A 62 -20.38 16.54 14.54
CA LYS A 62 -21.76 17.11 14.56
C LYS A 62 -21.82 18.48 13.87
N ASN A 63 -20.70 19.21 13.92
CA ASN A 63 -20.34 20.45 13.23
C ASN A 63 -20.42 20.38 11.69
N LYS A 64 -20.23 19.19 11.12
CA LYS A 64 -19.82 18.97 9.73
C LYS A 64 -18.48 19.58 9.35
N PHE A 65 -17.60 19.83 10.33
CA PHE A 65 -16.27 20.37 10.13
C PHE A 65 -15.19 19.30 10.27
N VAL A 66 -14.06 19.51 9.59
CA VAL A 66 -12.84 18.73 9.74
C VAL A 66 -11.70 19.71 9.97
N SER A 67 -10.91 19.50 11.02
CA SER A 67 -9.75 20.35 11.25
C SER A 67 -8.71 20.14 10.15
N LYS A 68 -7.99 21.21 9.82
CA LYS A 68 -6.87 21.16 8.85
C LYS A 68 -5.91 20.02 9.19
N ASN A 69 -5.55 19.87 10.47
CA ASN A 69 -4.61 18.84 10.91
C ASN A 69 -5.14 17.41 10.67
N VAL A 70 -6.42 17.14 10.97
CA VAL A 70 -7.02 15.82 10.70
C VAL A 70 -7.02 15.51 9.21
N PHE A 71 -7.39 16.48 8.38
CA PHE A 71 -7.39 16.34 6.92
C PHE A 71 -5.99 16.06 6.38
N PHE A 72 -4.99 16.86 6.76
CA PHE A 72 -3.61 16.66 6.30
C PHE A 72 -2.99 15.36 6.81
N ASN A 73 -3.29 14.94 8.04
CA ASN A 73 -2.80 13.66 8.56
C ASN A 73 -3.35 12.48 7.76
N SER A 74 -4.63 12.53 7.38
CA SER A 74 -5.25 11.51 6.53
C SER A 74 -4.60 11.46 5.13
N ILE A 75 -4.32 12.62 4.51
CA ILE A 75 -3.57 12.70 3.25
C ILE A 75 -2.19 12.07 3.40
N ARG A 76 -1.40 12.49 4.41
CA ARG A 76 -0.05 11.99 4.64
C ARG A 76 -0.03 10.49 4.85
N LYS A 77 -1.01 9.95 5.57
CA LYS A 77 -1.17 8.52 5.82
C LYS A 77 -1.43 7.75 4.53
N VAL A 78 -2.43 8.15 3.74
CA VAL A 78 -2.74 7.50 2.45
C VAL A 78 -1.56 7.60 1.48
N PHE A 79 -0.95 8.79 1.37
CA PHE A 79 0.19 9.02 0.50
C PHE A 79 1.39 8.18 0.93
N GLY A 80 1.77 8.20 2.20
CA GLY A 80 2.90 7.44 2.74
C GLY A 80 2.76 5.93 2.54
N CYS A 81 1.58 5.37 2.84
CA CYS A 81 1.31 3.95 2.57
C CYS A 81 1.44 3.61 1.08
N SER A 82 0.96 4.51 0.21
CA SER A 82 0.99 4.31 -1.24
C SER A 82 2.41 4.39 -1.82
N GLU A 83 3.24 5.33 -1.36
CA GLU A 83 4.64 5.42 -1.79
C GLU A 83 5.44 4.24 -1.27
N TYR A 84 5.24 3.87 0.00
CA TYR A 84 5.88 2.69 0.59
C TYR A 84 5.57 1.43 -0.25
N SER A 85 4.30 1.19 -0.60
CA SER A 85 3.94 0.02 -1.40
C SER A 85 4.48 0.04 -2.84
N ILE A 86 4.80 1.23 -3.37
CA ILE A 86 5.47 1.35 -4.68
C ILE A 86 6.94 0.98 -4.55
N PHE A 87 7.64 1.42 -3.50
CA PHE A 87 9.03 1.03 -3.24
C PHE A 87 9.15 -0.47 -3.01
N GLU A 88 8.30 -1.03 -2.15
CA GLU A 88 8.29 -2.48 -1.91
C GLU A 88 8.04 -3.27 -3.20
N LEU A 89 7.16 -2.79 -4.08
CA LEU A 89 6.94 -3.42 -5.38
C LEU A 89 8.19 -3.36 -6.26
N GLN A 90 8.89 -2.23 -6.25
CA GLN A 90 10.12 -2.06 -7.00
C GLN A 90 11.19 -3.02 -6.51
N ASP A 91 11.43 -3.09 -5.20
CA ASP A 91 12.41 -3.99 -4.59
C ASP A 91 12.07 -5.46 -4.83
N PHE A 92 10.77 -5.80 -4.74
CA PHE A 92 10.28 -7.13 -5.05
C PHE A 92 10.51 -7.51 -6.52
N CYS A 93 10.30 -6.57 -7.45
CA CYS A 93 10.47 -6.80 -8.88
C CYS A 93 11.94 -6.74 -9.34
N SER A 94 12.81 -5.98 -8.66
CA SER A 94 14.25 -5.90 -8.97
C SER A 94 15.03 -7.13 -8.47
N GLY A 95 14.44 -7.90 -7.55
CA GLY A 95 15.13 -9.01 -6.89
C GLY A 95 16.05 -8.56 -5.76
N GLU A 96 15.98 -7.30 -5.34
CA GLU A 96 16.69 -6.76 -4.16
C GLU A 96 16.05 -7.19 -2.84
N PHE A 97 14.98 -7.99 -2.87
CA PHE A 97 14.33 -8.54 -1.68
C PHE A 97 15.11 -9.74 -1.10
N ASP A 98 16.06 -9.49 -0.20
CA ASP A 98 16.57 -10.51 0.71
C ASP A 98 15.67 -10.60 1.95
N ILE A 99 15.02 -11.74 2.14
CA ILE A 99 14.24 -12.09 3.34
C ILE A 99 15.11 -12.01 4.61
N GLY A 100 16.45 -11.99 4.48
CA GLY A 100 17.40 -11.73 5.55
C GLY A 100 17.29 -10.37 6.23
N ASP A 101 16.80 -9.33 5.54
CA ASP A 101 16.72 -7.96 6.07
C ASP A 101 15.49 -7.73 6.96
N LEU A 102 14.53 -8.66 6.94
CA LEU A 102 13.36 -8.69 7.82
C LEU A 102 13.60 -9.50 9.10
N LYS A 103 14.83 -9.91 9.41
CA LYS A 103 15.17 -10.39 10.75
C LYS A 103 15.08 -9.22 11.72
N LEU A 104 13.87 -9.03 12.25
CA LEU A 104 13.61 -8.31 13.48
C LEU A 104 14.64 -8.75 14.52
N ILE A 105 15.55 -7.84 14.84
CA ILE A 105 16.42 -7.93 16.01
C ILE A 105 15.46 -8.05 17.21
N PRO A 106 15.64 -9.06 18.09
CA PRO A 106 14.73 -9.33 19.20
C PRO A 106 14.61 -8.17 20.19
#